data_AF-B9UNP6-F1
#
_entry.id   AF-B9UNP6-F1
#
_cell.length_a   1.000
_cell.length_b   1.000
_cell.length_c   1.000
_cell.angle_alpha   90.00
_cell.angle_beta   90.00
_cell.angle_gamma   90.00
#
_symmetry.space_group_name_H-M   'P 1'
#
loop_
_entity.id
_entity.type
_entity.pdbx_description
1 polymer ?
#
loop_
_entity_poly.entity_id
_entity_poly.type
_entity_poly.pdbx_seq_one_letter_code
_entity_poly.pdbx_strand_id
1 'polypeptide(L)'
;ASSIYDEISSMFDGCCFVQNIREESSKINGLVSLQKKILSGVLKQKEVQGIERVEEGRRMIQNRLCHRKVLIVLDDVDQLDQLK
;
A
#
# COMPACT_ATOMS: atom_id res chain seq x y z
N ALA A 1 15.20 6.14 0.14
CA ALA A 1 14.04 5.59 0.88
C ALA A 1 14.33 4.19 1.45
N SER A 2 14.91 3.25 0.70
CA SER A 2 15.12 1.85 1.14
C SER A 2 15.88 1.74 2.47
N SER A 3 17.04 2.37 2.62
CA SER A 3 17.86 2.21 3.84
C SER A 3 17.13 2.66 5.12
N ILE A 4 16.36 3.75 5.05
CA ILE A 4 15.56 4.22 6.18
C ILE A 4 14.42 3.24 6.48
N TYR A 5 13.76 2.72 5.44
CA TYR A 5 12.71 1.72 5.61
C TYR A 5 13.25 0.47 6.31
N ASP A 6 14.40 -0.05 5.89
CA ASP A 6 15.00 -1.24 6.49
C ASP A 6 15.32 -1.02 7.98
N GLU A 7 15.80 0.17 8.34
CA GLU A 7 16.11 0.54 9.72
C GLU A 7 14.87 0.61 10.62
N ILE A 8 13.79 1.26 10.17
CA ILE A 8 12.64 1.60 11.03
C ILE A 8 11.46 0.62 10.90
N SER A 9 11.41 -0.22 9.86
CA SER A 9 10.26 -1.08 9.56
C SER A 9 9.90 -2.06 10.70
N SER A 10 10.89 -2.47 11.49
CA SER A 10 10.73 -3.34 12.65
C SER A 10 9.95 -2.69 13.81
N MET A 11 9.81 -1.36 13.81
CA MET A 11 9.12 -0.58 14.85
C MET A 11 7.60 -0.46 14.63
N PHE A 12 7.06 -1.15 13.63
CA PHE A 12 5.67 -1.09 13.19
C PHE A 12 5.04 -2.50 13.15
N ASP A 13 3.74 -2.58 13.40
CA ASP A 13 2.97 -3.84 13.38
C ASP A 13 2.85 -4.44 11.97
N GLY A 14 3.04 -3.59 10.95
CA GLY A 14 3.07 -3.98 9.56
C GLY A 14 3.74 -2.90 8.71
N CYS A 15 4.45 -3.32 7.68
CA CYS A 15 5.21 -2.43 6.83
C CYS A 15 5.10 -2.86 5.35
N CYS A 16 5.13 -1.88 4.46
CA CYS A 16 5.16 -2.14 3.02
C CYS A 16 5.96 -1.03 2.31
N PHE A 17 6.87 -1.44 1.45
CA PHE A 17 7.55 -0.57 0.51
C PHE A 17 6.99 -0.82 -0.88
N VAL A 18 6.45 0.22 -1.52
CA VAL A 18 5.93 0.15 -2.89
C VAL A 18 6.73 1.09 -3.79
N GLN A 19 7.41 0.51 -4.76
CA GLN A 19 8.20 1.21 -5.79
C GLN A 19 7.35 1.51 -7.04
N ASN A 20 7.83 2.47 -7.84
CA ASN A 20 7.32 2.82 -9.16
C ASN A 20 5.84 3.25 -9.14
N ILE A 21 5.43 4.08 -8.18
CA ILE A 21 4.02 4.47 -8.04
C ILE A 21 3.49 5.16 -9.31
N ARG A 22 4.28 6.03 -9.92
CA ARG A 22 3.95 6.67 -11.20
C ARG A 22 3.59 5.65 -12.28
N GLU A 23 4.43 4.63 -12.48
CA GLU A 23 4.21 3.62 -13.50
C GLU A 23 3.03 2.71 -13.13
N GLU A 24 2.99 2.20 -11.91
CA GLU A 24 1.97 1.24 -11.46
C GLU A 24 0.57 1.86 -11.43
N SER A 25 0.46 3.12 -11.01
CA SER A 25 -0.83 3.83 -10.96
C SER A 25 -1.43 4.09 -12.34
N SER A 26 -0.59 4.19 -13.39
CA SER A 26 -1.01 4.43 -14.77
C SER A 26 -1.59 3.17 -15.47
N LYS A 27 -1.37 1.99 -14.89
CA LYS A 27 -1.84 0.71 -15.46
C LYS A 27 -3.36 0.57 -15.33
N ILE A 28 -3.94 -0.29 -16.16
CA ILE A 28 -5.35 -0.69 -16.02
C ILE A 28 -5.54 -1.29 -14.61
N ASN A 29 -6.48 -0.73 -13.85
CA ASN A 29 -6.70 -1.09 -12.44
C ASN A 29 -5.45 -0.90 -11.55
N GLY A 30 -4.57 0.05 -11.89
CA GLY A 30 -3.31 0.32 -11.19
C GLY A 30 -3.50 0.61 -9.71
N LEU A 31 -4.40 1.54 -9.36
CA LEU A 31 -4.71 1.87 -7.97
C LEU A 31 -5.28 0.67 -7.18
N VAL A 32 -6.15 -0.12 -7.79
CA VAL A 32 -6.68 -1.36 -7.18
C VAL A 32 -5.56 -2.36 -6.89
N SER A 33 -4.64 -2.51 -7.84
CA SER A 33 -3.47 -3.40 -7.70
C SER A 33 -2.52 -2.91 -6.60
N LEU A 34 -2.30 -1.60 -6.52
CA LEU A 34 -1.52 -0.97 -5.46
C LEU A 34 -2.16 -1.17 -4.08
N GLN A 35 -3.46 -0.99 -3.94
CA GLN A 35 -4.18 -1.25 -2.68
C GLN A 35 -4.07 -2.70 -2.22
N LYS A 36 -4.19 -3.66 -3.15
CA LYS A 36 -3.94 -5.09 -2.86
C LYS A 36 -2.52 -5.35 -2.40
N LYS A 37 -1.53 -4.75 -3.06
CA LYS A 37 -0.09 -4.88 -2.73
C LYS A 37 0.24 -4.28 -1.36
N ILE A 38 -0.32 -3.12 -1.03
CA ILE A 38 -0.18 -2.50 0.28
C ILE A 38 -0.76 -3.40 1.37
N LEU A 39 -1.99 -3.88 1.18
CA LEU A 39 -2.63 -4.76 2.16
C LEU A 39 -1.89 -6.09 2.32
N SER A 40 -1.48 -6.73 1.23
CA SER A 40 -0.74 -8.00 1.28
C SER A 40 0.60 -7.83 2.00
N GLY A 41 1.33 -6.74 1.72
CA GLY A 41 2.58 -6.41 2.38
C GLY A 41 2.41 -6.13 3.88
N VAL A 42 1.54 -5.18 4.23
CA VAL A 42 1.33 -4.77 5.63
C VAL A 42 0.75 -5.92 6.47
N LEU A 43 -0.16 -6.72 5.91
CA LEU A 43 -0.77 -7.85 6.61
C LEU A 43 0.07 -9.13 6.56
N LYS A 44 1.18 -9.15 5.79
CA LYS A 44 1.99 -10.34 5.50
C LYS A 44 1.14 -11.50 4.96
N GLN A 45 0.17 -11.19 4.11
CA GLN A 45 -0.75 -12.15 3.49
C GLN A 45 -0.35 -12.39 2.03
N LYS A 46 -0.49 -13.63 1.55
CA LYS A 46 -0.11 -13.99 0.18
C LYS A 46 -0.98 -13.28 -0.87
N GLU A 47 -2.27 -13.14 -0.59
CA GLU A 47 -3.22 -12.45 -1.47
C GLU A 47 -4.36 -11.83 -0.65
N VAL A 48 -4.90 -10.72 -1.16
CA VAL A 48 -6.04 -10.01 -0.58
C VAL A 48 -7.18 -10.02 -1.60
N GLN A 49 -8.24 -10.73 -1.27
CA GLN A 49 -9.44 -10.90 -2.11
C GLN A 49 -10.48 -9.81 -1.82
N GLY A 50 -11.45 -9.65 -2.72
CA GLY A 50 -12.60 -8.75 -2.51
C GLY A 50 -12.31 -7.26 -2.70
N ILE A 51 -11.31 -6.94 -3.53
CA ILE A 51 -11.02 -5.58 -3.99
C ILE A 51 -11.06 -5.59 -5.51
N GLU A 52 -12.13 -5.05 -6.07
CA GLU A 52 -12.30 -4.84 -7.51
C GLU A 52 -12.33 -3.34 -7.84
N ARG A 53 -12.67 -2.50 -6.86
CA ARG A 53 -12.76 -1.04 -6.99
C ARG A 53 -11.90 -0.34 -5.94
N VAL A 54 -11.43 0.87 -6.28
CA VAL A 54 -10.61 1.72 -5.40
C VAL A 54 -11.29 1.98 -4.05
N GLU A 55 -12.61 2.21 -4.05
CA GLU A 55 -13.38 2.44 -2.82
C GLU A 55 -13.41 1.23 -1.89
N GLU A 56 -13.41 0.02 -2.44
CA GLU A 56 -13.41 -1.22 -1.65
C GLU A 56 -12.07 -1.40 -0.96
N GLY A 57 -10.98 -1.16 -1.69
CA GLY A 57 -9.63 -1.23 -1.15
C GLY A 57 -9.40 -0.13 -0.11
N ARG A 58 -9.89 1.09 -0.34
CA ARG A 58 -9.83 2.20 0.63
C ARG A 58 -10.54 1.82 1.94
N ARG A 59 -11.77 1.32 1.86
CA ARG A 59 -12.53 0.84 3.02
C ARG A 59 -11.81 -0.32 3.72
N MET A 60 -11.24 -1.24 2.96
CA MET A 60 -10.52 -2.39 3.54
C MET A 60 -9.24 -1.96 4.26
N ILE A 61 -8.45 -1.05 3.68
CA ILE A 61 -7.27 -0.42 4.30
C ILE A 61 -7.67 0.23 5.61
N GLN A 62 -8.70 1.08 5.60
CA GLN A 62 -9.21 1.73 6.81
C GLN A 62 -9.61 0.70 7.87
N ASN A 63 -10.48 -0.26 7.53
CA ASN A 63 -11.01 -1.22 8.49
C ASN A 63 -9.95 -2.17 9.07
N ARG A 64 -8.94 -2.55 8.28
CA ARG A 64 -7.95 -3.56 8.67
C ARG A 64 -6.72 -2.94 9.32
N LEU A 65 -6.41 -1.69 9.03
CA LEU A 65 -5.21 -1.01 9.55
C LEU A 65 -5.51 0.05 10.61
N CYS A 66 -6.78 0.44 10.86
CA CYS A 66 -7.15 1.53 11.78
C CYS A 66 -6.63 1.42 13.21
N HIS A 67 -6.35 0.21 13.71
CA HIS A 67 -5.83 -0.01 15.07
C HIS A 67 -4.39 -0.52 15.08
N ARG A 68 -3.66 -0.41 13.96
CA ARG A 68 -2.31 -0.93 13.82
C ARG A 68 -1.37 0.23 13.52
N LYS A 69 -0.20 0.22 14.15
CA LYS A 69 0.87 1.15 13.79
C LYS A 69 1.55 0.62 12.52
N VAL A 70 1.26 1.23 11.38
CA VAL A 70 1.74 0.76 10.07
C VAL A 70 2.70 1.75 9.41
N LEU A 71 3.68 1.23 8.66
CA LEU A 71 4.60 2.01 7.84
C LEU A 71 4.36 1.69 6.36
N ILE A 72 4.00 2.70 5.56
CA ILE A 72 3.85 2.54 4.11
C ILE A 72 4.76 3.57 3.45
N VAL A 73 5.70 3.10 2.63
CA VAL A 73 6.59 3.94 1.84
C VAL A 73 6.19 3.81 0.37
N LEU A 74 5.84 4.94 -0.23
CA LEU A 74 5.43 5.06 -1.63
C LEU A 74 6.52 5.82 -2.37
N ASP A 75 7.23 5.14 -3.27
CA ASP A 75 8.35 5.70 -4.02
C ASP A 75 7.94 6.08 -5.44
N ASP A 76 8.49 7.19 -5.94
CA ASP A 76 8.13 7.80 -7.23
C ASP A 76 6.65 8.23 -7.34
N VAL A 77 6.13 8.90 -6.30
CA VAL A 77 4.85 9.61 -6.35
C VAL A 77 5.06 10.99 -6.98
N ASP A 78 4.33 11.31 -8.03
CA ASP A 78 4.42 12.60 -8.73
C ASP A 78 3.06 13.30 -8.93
N GLN A 79 1.94 12.63 -8.62
CA GLN A 79 0.59 13.20 -8.74
C GLN A 79 -0.24 12.91 -7.50
N LEU A 80 -1.05 13.89 -7.06
CA LEU A 80 -1.92 13.72 -5.89
C LEU A 80 -2.97 12.62 -6.08
N ASP A 81 -3.42 12.38 -7.31
CA ASP A 81 -4.40 11.35 -7.65
C ASP A 81 -3.89 9.92 -7.36
N GLN A 82 -2.58 9.73 -7.23
CA GLN A 82 -1.97 8.44 -6.85
C GLN A 82 -2.17 8.10 -5.36
N LEU A 83 -2.55 9.09 -4.56
CA LEU A 83 -2.77 8.96 -3.10
C LEU A 83 -4.25 8.90 -2.73
N LYS A 84 -5.16 8.97 -3.71
CA LYS A 84 -6.61 8.99 -3.49
C LYS A 84 -7.20 7.62 -3.20
#